data_AF-A0A7Y4ZHJ6-F1
#
_entry.id   AF-A0A7Y4ZHJ6-F1
#
_cell.length_a   1.000
_cell.length_b   1.000
_cell.length_c   1.000
_cell.angle_alpha   90.00
_cell.angle_beta   90.00
_cell.angle_gamma   90.00
#
_symmetry.space_group_name_H-M   'P 1'
#
loop_
_entity.id
_entity.type
_entity.pdbx_description
1 polymer ?
#
loop_
_entity_poly.entity_id
_entity_poly.type
_entity_poly.pdbx_seq_one_letter_code
_entity_poly.pdbx_strand_id
1 'polypeptide(L)'
;MGGGRQAKRCSGAWTCVFRRLDVPGQRTRGQDRREAAQVGDIPRGIEVAVTQRVALPRRIVRGLRYMLTRRCAQRGFRLRPSDLTTQIFAYALALAMAKTRVEVHAICVMSNHIHIVVTDVEGRLPEFMRELNRPTAKALNASQGQWENLWAAEPYNEVVLPTEDELLDKVAYVAANPVEAGLVESPTAWPGLIHWMPAEGTVAKPDVYFGKKAPDFATWRITAPSGMRWSDEEWRARLKSRVQSRVDRARQKVTRDGGKFLGRKAVLAQSFAKRAASYEEKGGIIPRFAARTRATYLQMVRTLRAFQRGYSKALDAWRAGVRDVVFPHGTYWMVVHHHAPVKPPLAA
;
A
#
# COMPACT_ATOMS: atom_id res chain seq x y z
N MET A 1 38.02 0.41 29.26
CA MET A 1 37.47 1.50 28.41
C MET A 1 37.19 0.94 27.02
N GLY A 2 36.04 1.25 26.42
CA GLY A 2 35.81 1.07 24.98
C GLY A 2 35.17 -0.26 24.51
N GLY A 3 33.99 -0.63 25.01
CA GLY A 3 33.19 -1.73 24.46
C GLY A 3 32.21 -1.26 23.39
N GLY A 4 32.60 -1.32 22.11
CA GLY A 4 31.75 -0.99 20.97
C GLY A 4 30.61 -2.01 20.79
N ARG A 5 29.35 -1.56 20.92
CA ARG A 5 28.17 -2.39 20.63
C ARG A 5 27.97 -2.49 19.11
N GLN A 6 28.12 -3.70 18.57
CA GLN A 6 27.70 -4.06 17.22
C GLN A 6 26.21 -3.74 16.99
N ALA A 7 25.94 -2.98 15.93
CA ALA A 7 24.59 -2.69 15.46
C ALA A 7 23.91 -3.99 15.00
N LYS A 8 22.87 -4.42 15.72
CA LYS A 8 22.02 -5.56 15.33
C LYS A 8 21.26 -5.21 14.04
N ARG A 9 21.46 -6.04 13.02
CA ARG A 9 20.72 -6.00 11.74
C ARG A 9 19.26 -6.39 11.97
N CYS A 10 18.34 -5.43 11.87
CA CYS A 10 16.91 -5.71 11.66
C CYS A 10 16.61 -5.64 10.15
N SER A 11 16.65 -6.78 9.47
CA SER A 11 16.18 -6.92 8.09
C SER A 11 14.64 -6.98 8.08
N GLY A 12 14.01 -5.80 8.00
CA GLY A 12 12.63 -5.68 7.56
C GLY A 12 12.58 -5.80 6.04
N ALA A 13 12.75 -7.01 5.53
CA ALA A 13 12.77 -7.29 4.09
C ALA A 13 11.36 -7.18 3.50
N TRP A 14 11.23 -6.31 2.51
CA TRP A 14 10.18 -6.37 1.51
C TRP A 14 10.37 -7.64 0.68
N THR A 15 9.83 -8.76 1.14
CA THR A 15 9.70 -9.97 0.32
C THR A 15 8.33 -10.57 0.54
N CYS A 16 7.52 -10.58 -0.53
CA CYS A 16 6.35 -11.41 -0.61
C CYS A 16 6.85 -12.87 -0.58
N VAL A 17 6.67 -13.55 0.54
CA VAL A 17 7.04 -14.96 0.72
C VAL A 17 6.22 -15.80 -0.25
N PHE A 18 6.80 -16.17 -1.39
CA PHE A 18 6.38 -17.37 -2.12
C PHE A 18 6.83 -18.57 -1.28
N ARG A 19 5.91 -19.30 -0.67
CA ARG A 19 6.22 -20.61 -0.08
C ARG A 19 6.46 -21.61 -1.22
N ARG A 20 7.61 -22.28 -1.22
CA ARG A 20 7.74 -23.61 -1.81
C ARG A 20 6.85 -24.57 -1.01
N LEU A 21 6.12 -25.41 -1.72
CA LEU A 21 5.43 -26.57 -1.12
C LEU A 21 6.50 -27.66 -0.96
N ASP A 22 6.79 -28.06 0.28
CA ASP A 22 7.63 -29.24 0.55
C ASP A 22 6.73 -30.47 0.61
N VAL A 23 7.03 -31.46 -0.23
CA VAL A 23 6.54 -32.85 -0.15
C VAL A 23 7.60 -33.65 0.63
N PRO A 24 7.25 -34.52 1.59
CA PRO A 24 8.23 -35.16 2.45
C PRO A 24 8.93 -36.33 1.74
N GLY A 25 10.26 -36.32 1.77
CA GLY A 25 11.12 -37.39 1.29
C GLY A 25 12.52 -37.26 1.89
N GLN A 26 13.06 -38.38 2.35
CA GLN A 26 14.17 -38.56 3.29
C GLN A 26 15.50 -37.91 2.87
N ARG A 27 16.27 -37.44 3.87
CA ARG A 27 17.66 -36.98 3.72
C ARG A 27 18.64 -38.14 3.96
N THR A 28 19.65 -38.25 3.11
CA THR A 28 20.99 -38.75 3.48
C THR A 28 22.03 -37.68 3.18
N ARG A 29 23.09 -37.64 4.00
CA ARG A 29 24.18 -36.67 4.02
C ARG A 29 25.30 -37.10 3.06
N GLY A 30 25.95 -36.12 2.43
CA GLY A 30 27.34 -36.22 1.96
C GLY A 30 27.53 -35.91 0.48
N GLN A 31 28.28 -34.84 0.21
CA GLN A 31 29.09 -34.59 -0.99
C GLN A 31 28.46 -34.89 -2.37
N ASP A 32 28.10 -33.84 -3.12
CA ASP A 32 29.02 -33.44 -4.18
C ASP A 32 28.74 -32.04 -4.74
N ARG A 33 29.83 -31.35 -5.06
CA ARG A 33 29.82 -30.10 -5.82
C ARG A 33 29.66 -30.46 -7.30
N ARG A 34 28.91 -29.60 -8.02
CA ARG A 34 28.64 -29.61 -9.48
C ARG A 34 27.40 -30.41 -9.89
N GLU A 35 26.26 -29.73 -9.88
CA GLU A 35 25.28 -29.72 -10.98
C GLU A 35 24.17 -28.72 -10.63
N ALA A 36 24.46 -27.43 -10.84
CA ALA A 36 23.42 -26.44 -10.99
C ALA A 36 22.92 -26.53 -12.44
N ALA A 37 22.08 -27.53 -12.72
CA ALA A 37 21.37 -27.61 -13.98
C ALA A 37 20.50 -26.37 -14.15
N GLN A 38 20.80 -25.65 -15.23
CA GLN A 38 20.12 -24.47 -15.73
C GLN A 38 18.61 -24.72 -15.84
N VAL A 39 17.82 -24.03 -15.00
CA VAL A 39 16.44 -23.71 -15.38
C VAL A 39 16.54 -22.56 -16.36
N GLY A 40 16.25 -22.90 -17.61
CA GLY A 40 16.57 -22.16 -18.83
C GLY A 40 16.35 -20.66 -18.80
N ASP A 41 17.20 -20.00 -19.58
CA ASP A 41 17.22 -18.60 -19.95
C ASP A 41 15.82 -17.98 -20.03
N ILE A 42 15.47 -17.25 -18.97
CA ILE A 42 14.53 -16.14 -19.09
C ILE A 42 15.30 -15.07 -19.86
N PRO A 43 14.84 -14.62 -21.05
CA PRO A 43 15.61 -13.69 -21.86
C PRO A 43 16.04 -12.49 -21.03
N ARG A 44 17.37 -12.32 -20.89
CA ARG A 44 17.97 -11.05 -20.47
C ARG A 44 17.40 -9.99 -21.42
N GLY A 45 17.02 -8.87 -20.82
CA GLY A 45 16.16 -7.84 -21.40
C GLY A 45 16.31 -7.71 -22.91
N ILE A 46 15.22 -7.97 -23.62
CA ILE A 46 15.01 -7.37 -24.94
C ILE A 46 15.10 -5.87 -24.70
N GLU A 47 16.12 -5.25 -25.29
CA GLU A 47 16.19 -3.81 -25.51
C GLU A 47 14.87 -3.36 -26.13
N VAL A 48 13.96 -2.90 -25.29
CA VAL A 48 12.91 -2.04 -25.76
C VAL A 48 13.64 -0.76 -26.10
N ALA A 49 13.75 -0.41 -27.38
CA ALA A 49 14.12 0.93 -27.78
C ALA A 49 13.22 1.91 -27.01
N VAL A 50 13.78 2.47 -25.94
CA VAL A 50 13.04 3.30 -25.02
C VAL A 50 13.02 4.68 -25.67
N THR A 51 11.94 5.01 -26.39
CA THR A 51 11.48 6.40 -26.35
C THR A 51 11.11 6.66 -24.88
N GLN A 52 12.08 7.12 -24.08
CA GLN A 52 11.96 7.37 -22.64
C GLN A 52 10.86 8.39 -22.39
N ARG A 53 9.65 7.89 -22.12
CA ARG A 53 8.58 8.69 -21.51
C ARG A 53 8.81 8.73 -20.01
N VAL A 54 8.74 9.93 -19.46
CA VAL A 54 9.12 10.30 -18.07
C VAL A 54 8.29 9.56 -17.00
N ALA A 55 7.09 9.05 -17.32
CA ALA A 55 6.31 8.15 -16.47
C ALA A 55 5.32 7.29 -17.28
N LEU A 56 5.16 6.02 -16.89
CA LEU A 56 4.15 5.13 -17.49
C LEU A 56 2.74 5.44 -16.94
N PRO A 57 1.69 5.42 -17.78
CA PRO A 57 0.33 5.71 -17.35
C PRO A 57 -0.19 4.64 -16.39
N ARG A 58 -1.00 5.08 -15.42
CA ARG A 58 -1.74 4.20 -14.50
C ARG A 58 -3.08 3.85 -15.12
N ARG A 59 -3.47 2.58 -15.00
CA ARG A 59 -4.77 2.09 -15.42
C ARG A 59 -5.72 2.17 -14.23
N ILE A 60 -6.71 3.06 -14.30
CA ILE A 60 -7.70 3.28 -13.23
C ILE A 60 -9.04 2.75 -13.71
N VAL A 61 -9.51 1.67 -13.12
CA VAL A 61 -10.76 1.01 -13.53
C VAL A 61 -11.69 0.88 -12.33
N ARG A 62 -12.98 1.17 -12.57
CA ARG A 62 -14.06 1.04 -11.60
C ARG A 62 -14.11 -0.37 -11.00
N GLY A 63 -14.37 -0.45 -9.70
CA GLY A 63 -14.47 -1.70 -8.94
C GLY A 63 -13.13 -2.40 -8.68
N LEU A 64 -11.99 -1.86 -9.13
CA LEU A 64 -10.70 -2.46 -8.79
C LEU A 64 -10.35 -2.26 -7.33
N ARG A 65 -9.73 -3.29 -6.77
CA ARG A 65 -9.27 -3.35 -5.38
C ARG A 65 -7.77 -3.12 -5.32
N TYR A 66 -7.33 -2.36 -4.34
CA TYR A 66 -5.92 -1.98 -4.21
C TYR A 66 -5.43 -2.12 -2.77
N MET A 67 -4.18 -2.53 -2.63
CA MET A 67 -3.35 -2.20 -1.47
C MET A 67 -2.50 -1.00 -1.83
N LEU A 68 -2.63 0.06 -1.03
CA LEU A 68 -1.95 1.33 -1.20
C LEU A 68 -0.87 1.47 -0.13
N THR A 69 0.27 2.04 -0.49
CA THR A 69 1.32 2.39 0.47
C THR A 69 1.93 3.73 0.11
N ARG A 70 2.07 4.60 1.12
CA ARG A 70 2.71 5.92 0.98
C ARG A 70 3.69 6.12 2.13
N ARG A 71 4.95 6.41 1.78
CA ARG A 71 6.04 6.59 2.75
C ARG A 71 6.31 8.07 3.02
N CYS A 72 6.74 8.38 4.24
CA CYS A 72 7.26 9.69 4.59
C CYS A 72 8.64 9.92 3.96
N ALA A 73 8.94 11.18 3.66
CA ALA A 73 10.26 11.58 3.16
C ALA A 73 11.35 11.13 4.15
N GLN A 74 12.48 10.68 3.60
CA GLN A 74 13.64 10.22 4.38
C GLN A 74 13.32 9.16 5.45
N ARG A 75 12.18 8.46 5.32
CA ARG A 75 11.67 7.49 6.30
C ARG A 75 11.52 8.09 7.71
N GLY A 76 11.28 9.39 7.78
CA GLY A 76 11.05 10.13 9.02
C GLY A 76 9.78 9.68 9.71
N PHE A 77 9.76 9.73 11.04
CA PHE A 77 8.61 9.37 11.86
C PHE A 77 7.54 10.46 11.92
N ARG A 78 7.26 11.09 10.76
CA ARG A 78 6.36 12.24 10.61
C ARG A 78 4.89 11.90 10.88
N LEU A 79 4.55 10.62 10.88
CA LEU A 79 3.24 10.06 11.23
C LEU A 79 3.25 9.38 12.62
N ARG A 80 4.26 9.65 13.46
CA ARG A 80 4.33 9.09 14.83
C ARG A 80 3.01 9.35 15.57
N PRO A 81 2.42 8.32 16.22
CA PRO A 81 1.14 8.47 16.89
C PRO A 81 1.12 9.55 17.98
N SER A 82 0.12 10.42 17.88
CA SER A 82 -0.35 11.38 18.88
C SER A 82 -1.82 11.66 18.60
N ASP A 83 -2.54 12.27 19.55
CA ASP A 83 -3.95 12.59 19.37
C ASP A 83 -4.15 13.50 18.14
N LEU A 84 -3.33 14.54 18.02
CA LEU A 84 -3.37 15.47 16.89
C LEU A 84 -3.01 14.80 15.55
N THR A 85 -1.97 13.97 15.49
CA THR A 85 -1.61 13.24 14.25
C THR A 85 -2.74 12.32 13.82
N THR A 86 -3.32 11.58 14.77
CA THR A 86 -4.44 10.66 14.52
C THR A 86 -5.67 11.42 14.05
N GLN A 87 -6.00 12.54 14.69
CA GLN A 87 -7.12 13.41 14.33
C GLN A 87 -6.95 13.98 12.91
N ILE A 88 -5.79 14.56 12.60
CA ILE A 88 -5.47 15.10 11.27
C ILE A 88 -5.65 14.03 10.20
N PHE A 89 -5.10 12.85 10.42
CA PHE A 89 -5.17 11.78 9.43
C PHE A 89 -6.59 11.26 9.26
N ALA A 90 -7.30 10.97 10.36
CA ALA A 90 -8.69 10.52 10.34
C ALA A 90 -9.60 11.51 9.62
N TYR A 91 -9.42 12.81 9.89
CA TYR A 91 -10.22 13.86 9.28
C TYR A 91 -9.93 14.00 7.78
N ALA A 92 -8.66 14.00 7.36
CA ALA A 92 -8.29 13.99 5.95
C ALA A 92 -8.81 12.75 5.20
N LEU A 93 -8.77 11.58 5.85
CA LEU A 93 -9.33 10.33 5.30
C LEU A 93 -10.84 10.42 5.11
N ALA A 94 -11.57 10.91 6.12
CA ALA A 94 -13.01 11.09 6.06
C ALA A 94 -13.42 12.02 4.88
N LEU A 95 -12.72 13.14 4.71
CA LEU A 95 -12.96 14.05 3.58
C LEU A 95 -12.67 13.39 2.22
N ALA A 96 -11.59 12.62 2.12
CA ALA A 96 -11.23 11.90 0.89
C ALA A 96 -12.27 10.84 0.53
N MET A 97 -12.74 10.06 1.52
CA MET A 97 -13.82 9.08 1.36
C MET A 97 -15.10 9.75 0.86
N ALA A 98 -15.57 10.80 1.56
CA ALA A 98 -16.81 11.50 1.24
C ALA A 98 -16.78 12.08 -0.19
N LYS A 99 -15.64 12.63 -0.60
CA LYS A 99 -15.50 13.26 -1.92
C LYS A 99 -15.45 12.26 -3.07
N THR A 100 -14.86 11.09 -2.86
CA THR A 100 -14.48 10.17 -3.95
C THR A 100 -15.25 8.85 -3.96
N ARG A 101 -15.98 8.55 -2.88
CA ARG A 101 -16.68 7.27 -2.66
C ARG A 101 -15.78 6.04 -2.75
N VAL A 102 -14.47 6.21 -2.59
CA VAL A 102 -13.55 5.08 -2.42
C VAL A 102 -13.84 4.41 -1.09
N GLU A 103 -14.12 3.12 -1.13
CA GLU A 103 -14.38 2.31 0.05
C GLU A 103 -13.07 1.85 0.66
N VAL A 104 -12.93 2.00 1.98
CA VAL A 104 -11.73 1.57 2.71
C VAL A 104 -12.09 0.34 3.54
N HIS A 105 -11.30 -0.72 3.39
CA HIS A 105 -11.50 -2.00 4.09
C HIS A 105 -10.51 -2.22 5.21
N ALA A 106 -9.33 -1.61 5.11
CA ALA A 106 -8.33 -1.62 6.17
C ALA A 106 -7.41 -0.40 6.07
N ILE A 107 -6.93 0.06 7.21
CA ILE A 107 -5.93 1.10 7.30
C ILE A 107 -5.02 0.87 8.51
N CYS A 108 -3.72 1.13 8.33
CA CYS A 108 -2.76 1.26 9.41
C CYS A 108 -1.83 2.44 9.10
N VAL A 109 -1.86 3.46 9.97
CA VAL A 109 -0.94 4.60 9.94
C VAL A 109 0.24 4.25 10.85
N MET A 110 1.35 3.86 10.23
CA MET A 110 2.62 3.61 10.90
C MET A 110 3.37 4.93 11.10
N SER A 111 4.42 4.94 11.93
CA SER A 111 5.15 6.19 12.22
C SER A 111 5.78 6.86 10.99
N ASN A 112 6.18 6.10 9.96
CA ASN A 112 6.84 6.63 8.76
C ASN A 112 6.16 6.26 7.43
N HIS A 113 5.01 5.60 7.44
CA HIS A 113 4.26 5.27 6.23
C HIS A 113 2.82 4.90 6.56
N ILE A 114 2.00 4.79 5.53
CA ILE A 114 0.62 4.31 5.63
C ILE A 114 0.42 3.09 4.76
N HIS A 115 -0.49 2.23 5.22
CA HIS A 115 -1.03 1.10 4.49
C HIS A 115 -2.55 1.20 4.44
N ILE A 116 -3.15 1.12 3.25
CA ILE A 116 -4.61 1.20 3.07
C ILE A 116 -5.05 0.15 2.07
N VAL A 117 -6.11 -0.61 2.39
CA VAL A 117 -6.79 -1.50 1.45
C VAL A 117 -8.11 -0.86 1.05
N VAL A 118 -8.35 -0.72 -0.25
CA VAL A 118 -9.53 -0.01 -0.79
C VAL A 118 -10.19 -0.73 -1.97
N THR A 119 -11.45 -0.42 -2.21
CA THR A 119 -12.14 -0.62 -3.50
C THR A 119 -12.43 0.73 -4.14
N ASP A 120 -11.94 0.93 -5.35
CA ASP A 120 -12.20 2.14 -6.14
C ASP A 120 -13.49 1.99 -6.96
N VAL A 121 -14.62 2.22 -6.31
CA VAL A 121 -15.96 2.01 -6.88
C VAL A 121 -16.17 2.84 -8.15
N GLU A 122 -15.76 4.11 -8.13
CA GLU A 122 -16.04 5.07 -9.22
C GLU A 122 -14.87 5.31 -10.19
N GLY A 123 -13.69 4.73 -9.93
CA GLY A 123 -12.50 4.96 -10.75
C GLY A 123 -11.79 6.28 -10.43
N ARG A 124 -11.80 6.68 -9.15
CA ARG A 124 -11.33 7.97 -8.62
C ARG A 124 -10.15 7.82 -7.65
N LEU A 125 -9.46 6.67 -7.66
CA LEU A 125 -8.29 6.41 -6.80
C LEU A 125 -7.23 7.54 -6.82
N PRO A 126 -6.84 8.14 -7.97
CA PRO A 126 -5.87 9.23 -7.97
C PRO A 126 -6.38 10.47 -7.21
N GLU A 127 -7.67 10.76 -7.31
CA GLU A 127 -8.30 11.85 -6.57
C GLU A 127 -8.34 11.54 -5.07
N PHE A 128 -8.72 10.31 -4.69
CA PHE A 128 -8.74 9.88 -3.29
C PHE A 128 -7.36 10.05 -2.65
N MET A 129 -6.31 9.58 -3.33
CA MET A 129 -4.95 9.73 -2.82
C MET A 129 -4.48 11.19 -2.80
N ARG A 130 -4.94 12.04 -3.71
CA ARG A 130 -4.64 13.49 -3.66
C ARG A 130 -5.33 14.13 -2.45
N GLU A 131 -6.61 13.85 -2.25
CA GLU A 131 -7.42 14.43 -1.16
C GLU A 131 -7.04 13.88 0.20
N LEU A 132 -6.44 12.70 0.28
CA LEU A 132 -5.85 12.20 1.52
C LEU A 132 -4.46 12.81 1.76
N ASN A 133 -3.56 12.69 0.79
CA ASN A 133 -2.13 12.98 1.03
C ASN A 133 -1.85 14.48 1.17
N ARG A 134 -2.50 15.33 0.37
CA ARG A 134 -2.24 16.78 0.36
C ARG A 134 -2.61 17.45 1.69
N PRO A 135 -3.86 17.35 2.19
CA PRO A 135 -4.21 17.98 3.47
C PRO A 135 -3.47 17.33 4.64
N THR A 136 -3.25 16.01 4.63
CA THR A 136 -2.43 15.34 5.65
C THR A 136 -1.02 15.93 5.72
N ALA A 137 -0.36 16.10 4.56
CA ALA A 137 0.98 16.69 4.51
C ALA A 137 1.00 18.11 5.08
N LYS A 138 0.08 18.96 4.63
CA LYS A 138 0.04 20.37 5.02
C LYS A 138 -0.33 20.56 6.49
N ALA A 139 -1.30 19.82 7.00
CA ALA A 139 -1.72 19.90 8.40
C ALA A 139 -0.64 19.38 9.35
N LEU A 140 0.02 18.26 9.03
CA LEU A 140 1.12 17.74 9.84
C LEU A 140 2.38 18.62 9.76
N ASN A 141 2.64 19.24 8.61
CA ASN A 141 3.72 20.21 8.48
C ASN A 141 3.46 21.44 9.37
N ALA A 142 2.26 22.00 9.30
CA ALA A 142 1.85 23.11 10.17
C ALA A 142 1.94 22.74 11.66
N SER A 143 1.42 21.57 12.05
CA SER A 143 1.43 21.15 13.47
C SER A 143 2.82 20.78 14.01
N GLN A 144 3.75 20.38 13.15
CA GLN A 144 5.10 19.97 13.54
C GLN A 144 6.16 21.06 13.31
N GLY A 145 5.76 22.25 12.81
CA GLY A 145 6.69 23.35 12.51
C GLY A 145 7.64 23.05 11.34
N GLN A 146 7.12 22.44 10.28
CA GLN A 146 7.90 21.91 9.14
C GLN A 146 7.32 22.45 7.83
N TRP A 147 8.14 22.60 6.79
CA TRP A 147 7.70 23.19 5.50
C TRP A 147 8.05 22.34 4.27
N GLU A 148 8.95 21.37 4.42
CA GLU A 148 9.40 20.47 3.34
C GLU A 148 8.41 19.33 3.06
N ASN A 149 8.73 18.50 2.05
CA ASN A 149 7.97 17.31 1.70
C ASN A 149 7.76 16.37 2.92
N LEU A 150 6.51 16.21 3.37
CA LEU A 150 6.17 15.17 4.34
C LEU A 150 6.31 13.78 3.72
N TRP A 151 5.89 13.63 2.47
CA TRP A 151 5.90 12.37 1.76
C TRP A 151 7.15 12.20 0.89
N ALA A 152 7.56 10.95 0.65
CA ALA A 152 8.65 10.65 -0.28
C ALA A 152 8.34 11.17 -1.70
N ALA A 153 9.38 11.53 -2.45
CA ALA A 153 9.25 12.12 -3.79
C ALA A 153 8.67 11.13 -4.81
N GLU A 154 9.03 9.85 -4.70
CA GLU A 154 8.42 8.78 -5.49
C GLU A 154 6.93 8.71 -5.19
N PRO A 155 6.05 8.37 -6.15
CA PRO A 155 4.61 8.37 -5.90
C PRO A 155 4.17 7.24 -4.95
N TYR A 156 2.89 7.24 -4.52
CA TYR A 156 2.35 6.12 -3.76
C TYR A 156 2.43 4.82 -4.59
N ASN A 157 2.67 3.71 -3.89
CA ASN A 157 2.57 2.38 -4.45
C ASN A 157 1.10 1.94 -4.45
N GLU A 158 0.66 1.36 -5.56
CA GLU A 158 -0.67 0.78 -5.76
C GLU A 158 -0.50 -0.66 -6.28
N VAL A 159 -0.99 -1.60 -5.48
CA VAL A 159 -0.93 -3.03 -5.80
C VAL A 159 -2.35 -3.52 -6.03
N VAL A 160 -2.68 -3.93 -7.26
CA VAL A 160 -4.02 -4.46 -7.58
C VAL A 160 -4.20 -5.83 -6.92
N LEU A 161 -5.40 -6.04 -6.35
CA LEU A 161 -5.82 -7.26 -5.66
C LEU A 161 -6.88 -7.97 -6.52
N PRO A 162 -6.47 -8.92 -7.38
CA PRO A 162 -7.34 -9.50 -8.40
C PRO A 162 -8.40 -10.43 -7.80
N THR A 163 -8.09 -11.15 -6.72
CA THR A 163 -9.04 -12.05 -6.06
C THR A 163 -9.33 -11.63 -4.62
N GLU A 164 -10.42 -12.16 -4.11
CA GLU A 164 -10.86 -11.99 -2.72
C GLU A 164 -9.86 -12.59 -1.71
N ASP A 165 -9.11 -13.62 -2.10
CA ASP A 165 -8.08 -14.21 -1.23
C ASP A 165 -6.86 -13.31 -1.07
N GLU A 166 -6.50 -12.54 -2.11
CA GLU A 166 -5.45 -11.52 -1.99
C GLU A 166 -5.96 -10.29 -1.25
N LEU A 167 -7.24 -9.95 -1.40
CA LEU A 167 -7.87 -8.92 -0.59
C LEU A 167 -7.80 -9.27 0.91
N LEU A 168 -8.28 -10.46 1.27
CA LEU A 168 -8.24 -10.99 2.64
C LEU A 168 -6.81 -10.98 3.21
N ASP A 169 -5.84 -11.44 2.41
CA ASP A 169 -4.43 -11.47 2.83
C ASP A 169 -3.84 -10.09 3.10
N LYS A 170 -4.22 -9.09 2.30
CA LYS A 170 -3.72 -7.72 2.45
C LYS A 170 -4.42 -6.99 3.59
N VAL A 171 -5.72 -7.18 3.80
CA VAL A 171 -6.41 -6.68 5.00
C VAL A 171 -5.75 -7.26 6.27
N ALA A 172 -5.48 -8.56 6.28
CA ALA A 172 -4.81 -9.21 7.41
C ALA A 172 -3.36 -8.71 7.60
N TYR A 173 -2.65 -8.43 6.51
CA TYR A 173 -1.31 -7.83 6.56
C TYR A 173 -1.33 -6.43 7.18
N VAL A 174 -2.28 -5.57 6.77
CA VAL A 174 -2.42 -4.22 7.33
C VAL A 174 -2.66 -4.28 8.83
N ALA A 175 -3.56 -5.15 9.29
CA ALA A 175 -3.84 -5.33 10.71
C ALA A 175 -2.60 -5.79 11.51
N ALA A 176 -1.84 -6.74 10.97
CA ALA A 176 -0.69 -7.32 11.66
C ALA A 176 0.59 -6.47 11.55
N ASN A 177 0.60 -5.42 10.73
CA ASN A 177 1.81 -4.68 10.37
C ASN A 177 2.59 -4.11 11.57
N PRO A 178 1.95 -3.50 12.59
CA PRO A 178 2.67 -3.04 13.79
C PRO A 178 3.38 -4.17 14.55
N VAL A 179 2.80 -5.38 14.53
CA VAL A 179 3.36 -6.57 15.18
C VAL A 179 4.49 -7.16 14.34
N GLU A 180 4.29 -7.30 13.03
CA GLU A 180 5.33 -7.76 12.09
C GLU A 180 6.56 -6.82 12.12
N ALA A 181 6.35 -5.53 12.39
CA ALA A 181 7.41 -4.53 12.57
C ALA A 181 8.09 -4.58 13.96
N GLY A 182 7.66 -5.44 14.87
CA GLY A 182 8.20 -5.55 16.23
C GLY A 182 7.89 -4.34 17.13
N LEU A 183 6.88 -3.54 16.79
CA LEU A 183 6.56 -2.33 17.55
C LEU A 183 5.65 -2.62 18.74
N VAL A 184 4.67 -3.50 18.57
CA VAL A 184 3.67 -3.86 19.60
C VAL A 184 3.33 -5.35 19.51
N GLU A 185 2.85 -5.94 20.60
CA GLU A 185 2.59 -7.39 20.69
C GLU A 185 1.27 -7.83 20.04
N SER A 186 0.34 -6.90 19.81
CA SER A 186 -0.95 -7.15 19.16
C SER A 186 -1.35 -5.94 18.30
N PRO A 187 -2.22 -6.13 17.29
CA PRO A 187 -2.76 -5.01 16.51
C PRO A 187 -3.45 -3.95 17.36
N THR A 188 -4.21 -4.37 18.38
CA THR A 188 -4.95 -3.50 19.30
C THR A 188 -4.05 -2.67 20.22
N ALA A 189 -2.79 -3.07 20.42
CA ALA A 189 -1.84 -2.32 21.22
C ALA A 189 -1.22 -1.13 20.46
N TRP A 190 -1.40 -1.05 19.14
CA TRP A 190 -0.92 0.09 18.34
C TRP A 190 -1.60 1.39 18.80
N PRO A 191 -0.83 2.45 19.14
CA PRO A 191 -1.41 3.70 19.64
C PRO A 191 -1.89 4.67 18.56
N GLY A 192 -1.58 4.41 17.29
CA GLY A 192 -2.01 5.24 16.17
C GLY A 192 -3.29 4.75 15.49
N LEU A 193 -3.65 5.38 14.38
CA LEU A 193 -4.82 5.00 13.60
C LEU A 193 -4.63 3.62 12.97
N ILE A 194 -5.48 2.67 13.37
CA ILE A 194 -5.53 1.34 12.79
C ILE A 194 -6.96 0.80 12.81
N HIS A 195 -7.47 0.37 11.66
CA HIS A 195 -8.76 -0.30 11.54
C HIS A 195 -8.70 -1.36 10.44
N TRP A 196 -9.26 -2.53 10.69
CA TRP A 196 -9.30 -3.65 9.74
C TRP A 196 -10.59 -4.46 9.86
N MET A 197 -11.55 -3.96 10.62
CA MET A 197 -12.89 -4.51 10.78
C MET A 197 -13.90 -3.42 10.44
N PRO A 198 -15.11 -3.78 9.99
CA PRO A 198 -16.16 -2.81 9.74
C PRO A 198 -16.41 -1.95 10.97
N ALA A 199 -16.32 -0.65 10.79
CA ALA A 199 -16.47 0.36 11.84
C ALA A 199 -16.76 1.70 11.19
N GLU A 200 -17.44 2.56 11.91
CA GLU A 200 -17.60 3.96 11.50
C GLU A 200 -17.43 4.86 12.71
N GLY A 201 -17.16 6.12 12.44
CA GLY A 201 -17.03 7.12 13.48
C GLY A 201 -16.96 8.52 12.88
N THR A 202 -17.02 9.48 13.78
CA THR A 202 -16.94 10.90 13.44
C THR A 202 -15.68 11.48 14.05
N VAL A 203 -15.02 12.37 13.34
CA VAL A 203 -13.85 13.09 13.79
C VAL A 203 -14.06 14.59 13.64
N ALA A 204 -13.80 15.33 14.71
CA ALA A 204 -13.85 16.79 14.69
C ALA A 204 -12.71 17.35 13.83
N LYS A 205 -12.96 18.47 13.16
CA LYS A 205 -11.98 19.24 12.42
C LYS A 205 -10.80 19.60 13.34
N PRO A 206 -9.56 19.25 12.96
CA PRO A 206 -8.38 19.68 13.70
C PRO A 206 -8.27 21.20 13.68
N ASP A 207 -7.84 21.80 14.78
CA ASP A 207 -7.60 23.25 14.90
C ASP A 207 -6.29 23.69 14.23
N VAL A 208 -5.94 23.06 13.11
CA VAL A 208 -4.73 23.32 12.34
C VAL A 208 -4.99 23.13 10.87
N TYR A 209 -4.54 24.08 10.04
CA TYR A 209 -4.57 24.06 8.57
C TYR A 209 -5.96 24.07 7.90
N PHE A 210 -6.96 23.37 8.44
CA PHE A 210 -8.29 23.26 7.84
C PHE A 210 -9.07 24.57 8.00
N GLY A 211 -9.38 25.20 6.87
CA GLY A 211 -10.06 26.50 6.86
C GLY A 211 -11.55 26.43 7.22
N LYS A 212 -12.17 27.61 7.37
CA LYS A 212 -13.58 27.78 7.78
C LYS A 212 -14.60 27.03 6.91
N LYS A 213 -14.29 26.78 5.63
CA LYS A 213 -15.18 26.05 4.70
C LYS A 213 -15.15 24.53 4.90
N ALA A 214 -14.18 24.00 5.65
CA ALA A 214 -14.13 22.57 5.96
C ALA A 214 -15.14 22.25 7.08
N PRO A 215 -15.87 21.12 6.98
CA PRO A 215 -16.96 20.80 7.91
C PRO A 215 -16.43 20.59 9.32
N ASP A 216 -17.16 21.00 10.35
CA ASP A 216 -16.68 20.88 11.74
C ASP A 216 -16.51 19.42 12.18
N PHE A 217 -17.23 18.51 11.55
CA PHE A 217 -17.14 17.08 11.75
C PHE A 217 -17.10 16.35 10.41
N ALA A 218 -16.34 15.27 10.34
CA ALA A 218 -16.31 14.39 9.18
C ALA A 218 -16.50 12.94 9.60
N THR A 219 -17.30 12.19 8.86
CA THR A 219 -17.55 10.76 9.12
C THR A 219 -16.60 9.91 8.29
N TRP A 220 -15.93 8.96 8.94
CA TRP A 220 -15.15 7.93 8.29
C TRP A 220 -15.86 6.58 8.44
N ARG A 221 -15.68 5.71 7.46
CA ARG A 221 -16.22 4.35 7.47
C ARG A 221 -15.21 3.36 6.93
N ILE A 222 -15.06 2.26 7.64
CA ILE A 222 -14.38 1.05 7.22
C ILE A 222 -15.44 0.05 6.84
N THR A 223 -15.46 -0.39 5.59
CA THR A 223 -16.49 -1.29 5.06
C THR A 223 -15.96 -2.70 4.91
N ALA A 224 -16.82 -3.69 5.13
CA ALA A 224 -16.58 -5.00 4.55
C ALA A 224 -16.61 -4.86 3.02
N PRO A 225 -15.72 -5.54 2.27
CA PRO A 225 -15.80 -5.54 0.82
C PRO A 225 -17.14 -6.11 0.37
N SER A 226 -17.84 -5.43 -0.54
CA SER A 226 -19.11 -5.90 -1.10
C SER A 226 -18.91 -6.90 -2.24
N GLY A 227 -19.94 -7.72 -2.53
CA GLY A 227 -19.94 -8.64 -3.68
C GLY A 227 -18.92 -9.78 -3.54
N MET A 228 -18.62 -10.16 -2.31
CA MET A 228 -17.69 -11.24 -2.00
C MET A 228 -18.41 -12.59 -2.07
N ARG A 229 -17.69 -13.67 -2.41
CA ARG A 229 -18.23 -15.04 -2.36
C ARG A 229 -18.55 -15.54 -0.96
N TRP A 230 -18.02 -14.87 0.06
CA TRP A 230 -18.22 -15.19 1.47
C TRP A 230 -19.27 -14.28 2.07
N SER A 231 -20.05 -14.80 3.01
CA SER A 231 -20.90 -13.96 3.86
C SER A 231 -20.04 -13.03 4.73
N ASP A 232 -20.66 -11.97 5.26
CA ASP A 232 -20.00 -11.04 6.20
C ASP A 232 -19.42 -11.78 7.43
N GLU A 233 -20.10 -12.80 7.92
CA GLU A 233 -19.65 -13.61 9.05
C GLU A 233 -18.42 -14.46 8.67
N GLU A 234 -18.49 -15.15 7.52
CA GLU A 234 -17.37 -15.94 7.01
C GLU A 234 -16.14 -15.08 6.73
N TRP A 235 -16.34 -13.89 6.14
CA TRP A 235 -15.27 -12.92 5.92
C TRP A 235 -14.60 -12.53 7.24
N ARG A 236 -15.38 -12.15 8.25
CA ARG A 236 -14.87 -11.78 9.58
C ARG A 236 -14.12 -12.93 10.24
N ALA A 237 -14.65 -14.15 10.17
CA ALA A 237 -14.01 -15.33 10.75
C ALA A 237 -12.67 -15.64 10.06
N ARG A 238 -12.65 -15.66 8.72
CA ARG A 238 -11.44 -15.87 7.91
C ARG A 238 -10.40 -14.78 8.16
N LEU A 239 -10.84 -13.53 8.29
CA LEU A 239 -9.95 -12.41 8.55
C LEU A 239 -9.32 -12.52 9.94
N LYS A 240 -10.10 -12.79 10.98
CA LYS A 240 -9.59 -13.01 12.35
C LYS A 240 -8.54 -14.12 12.35
N SER A 241 -8.83 -15.27 11.74
CA SER A 241 -7.90 -16.40 11.63
C SER A 241 -6.60 -16.02 10.91
N ARG A 242 -6.70 -15.27 9.80
CA ARG A 242 -5.53 -14.83 9.01
C ARG A 242 -4.68 -13.80 9.77
N VAL A 243 -5.31 -12.87 10.49
CA VAL A 243 -4.62 -11.90 11.36
C VAL A 243 -3.89 -12.64 12.48
N GLN A 244 -4.57 -13.56 13.17
CA GLN A 244 -3.97 -14.34 14.25
C GLN A 244 -2.74 -15.11 13.77
N SER A 245 -2.86 -15.82 12.63
CA SER A 245 -1.74 -16.54 12.01
C SER A 245 -0.54 -15.63 11.68
N ARG A 246 -0.79 -14.37 11.30
CA ARG A 246 0.29 -13.38 11.07
C ARG A 246 0.94 -12.93 12.36
N VAL A 247 0.13 -12.59 13.35
CA VAL A 247 0.57 -12.18 14.69
C VAL A 247 1.42 -13.26 15.35
N ASP A 248 0.98 -14.52 15.29
CA ASP A 248 1.73 -15.64 15.88
C ASP A 248 3.09 -15.85 15.22
N ARG A 249 3.14 -15.78 13.88
CA ARG A 249 4.42 -15.85 13.16
C ARG A 249 5.34 -14.68 13.50
N ALA A 250 4.80 -13.47 13.67
CA ALA A 250 5.56 -12.30 14.07
C ALA A 250 6.15 -12.46 15.48
N ARG A 251 5.33 -12.92 16.44
CA ARG A 251 5.77 -13.22 17.81
C ARG A 251 6.85 -14.30 17.85
N GLN A 252 6.63 -15.42 17.14
CA GLN A 252 7.63 -16.48 17.01
C GLN A 252 8.95 -15.97 16.42
N LYS A 253 8.88 -15.09 15.42
CA LYS A 253 10.08 -14.45 14.85
C LYS A 253 10.80 -13.59 15.88
N VAL A 254 10.09 -12.73 16.61
CA VAL A 254 10.71 -11.89 17.66
C VAL A 254 11.39 -12.75 18.73
N THR A 255 10.72 -13.82 19.19
CA THR A 255 11.29 -14.76 20.17
C THR A 255 12.52 -15.46 19.62
N ARG A 256 12.45 -16.03 18.40
CA ARG A 256 13.58 -16.71 17.75
C ARG A 256 14.78 -15.81 17.56
N ASP A 257 14.56 -14.54 17.22
CA ASP A 257 15.62 -13.57 16.99
C ASP A 257 16.18 -13.00 18.32
N GLY A 258 15.70 -13.47 19.48
CA GLY A 258 16.08 -12.95 20.81
C GLY A 258 15.72 -11.48 21.02
N GLY A 259 14.71 -11.00 20.28
CA GLY A 259 14.24 -9.63 20.30
C GLY A 259 13.18 -9.39 21.38
N LYS A 260 12.80 -8.12 21.54
CA LYS A 260 11.62 -7.70 22.29
C LYS A 260 10.83 -6.71 21.44
N PHE A 261 9.52 -6.67 21.65
CA PHE A 261 8.71 -5.61 21.07
C PHE A 261 9.08 -4.25 21.69
N LEU A 262 9.04 -3.19 20.89
CA LEU A 262 9.36 -1.83 21.36
C LEU A 262 8.41 -1.39 22.48
N GLY A 263 7.12 -1.70 22.32
CA GLY A 263 6.06 -1.39 23.27
C GLY A 263 5.41 -0.02 23.04
N ARG A 264 4.12 0.08 23.38
CA ARG A 264 3.28 1.27 23.15
C ARG A 264 3.91 2.56 23.70
N LYS A 265 4.43 2.53 24.93
CA LYS A 265 5.04 3.70 25.59
C LYS A 265 6.25 4.23 24.81
N ALA A 266 7.05 3.35 24.23
CA ALA A 266 8.24 3.71 23.47
C ALA A 266 7.98 3.99 21.99
N VAL A 267 6.81 3.63 21.45
CA VAL A 267 6.28 4.06 20.13
C VAL A 267 5.73 5.49 20.20
N LEU A 268 4.93 5.79 21.22
CA LEU A 268 4.82 7.15 21.77
C LEU A 268 6.24 7.57 22.23
N ALA A 269 6.57 8.71 22.79
CA ALA A 269 7.98 9.08 23.08
C ALA A 269 8.99 9.11 21.88
N GLN A 270 8.81 8.40 20.75
CA GLN A 270 9.62 8.62 19.55
C GLN A 270 9.41 10.05 19.07
N SER A 271 10.50 10.73 18.71
CA SER A 271 10.41 12.05 18.08
C SER A 271 10.07 11.90 16.60
N PHE A 272 9.18 12.77 16.10
CA PHE A 272 8.86 12.85 14.68
C PHE A 272 10.06 13.27 13.81
N ALA A 273 11.06 13.90 14.43
CA ALA A 273 12.32 14.30 13.79
C ALA A 273 13.30 13.11 13.61
N LYS A 274 13.04 11.98 14.26
CA LYS A 274 13.81 10.75 14.03
C LYS A 274 13.33 10.05 12.76
N ARG A 275 14.15 9.12 12.26
CA ARG A 275 13.85 8.27 11.10
C ARG A 275 14.13 6.81 11.41
N ALA A 276 13.59 5.92 10.58
CA ALA A 276 13.91 4.50 10.66
C ALA A 276 15.42 4.27 10.44
N ALA A 277 16.05 3.52 11.35
CA ALA A 277 17.47 3.20 11.29
C ALA A 277 17.77 1.94 10.46
N SER A 278 16.75 1.14 10.11
CA SER A 278 16.96 -0.07 9.31
C SER A 278 17.39 0.26 7.88
N TYR A 279 18.37 -0.48 7.37
CA TYR A 279 18.84 -0.35 5.99
C TYR A 279 17.70 -0.60 4.98
N GLU A 280 17.71 0.14 3.87
CA GLU A 280 16.86 -0.14 2.71
C GLU A 280 17.69 -0.66 1.55
N GLU A 281 17.31 -1.81 1.01
CA GLU A 281 17.79 -2.23 -0.29
C GLU A 281 17.16 -1.32 -1.37
N LYS A 282 18.02 -0.69 -2.17
CA LYS A 282 17.62 0.14 -3.31
C LYS A 282 17.53 -0.71 -4.57
N GLY A 283 16.64 -0.32 -5.49
CA GLY A 283 16.52 -0.94 -6.81
C GLY A 283 15.66 -2.21 -6.88
N GLY A 284 14.97 -2.58 -5.79
CA GLY A 284 14.02 -3.68 -5.78
C GLY A 284 12.82 -3.44 -6.70
N ILE A 285 12.23 -4.52 -7.22
CA ILE A 285 11.01 -4.46 -8.04
C ILE A 285 9.85 -3.99 -7.16
N ILE A 286 9.22 -2.88 -7.55
CA ILE A 286 7.98 -2.42 -6.93
C ILE A 286 6.82 -3.27 -7.47
N PRO A 287 6.18 -4.11 -6.65
CA PRO A 287 5.10 -4.97 -7.13
C PRO A 287 3.92 -4.09 -7.56
N ARG A 288 3.29 -4.44 -8.70
CA ARG A 288 2.04 -3.80 -9.17
C ARG A 288 0.81 -4.66 -8.96
N PHE A 289 1.00 -5.96 -8.73
CA PHE A 289 -0.05 -6.96 -8.61
C PHE A 289 0.27 -7.88 -7.44
N ALA A 290 -0.74 -8.21 -6.63
CA ALA A 290 -0.67 -9.31 -5.67
C ALA A 290 -1.43 -10.48 -6.29
N ALA A 291 -0.74 -11.39 -6.97
CA ALA A 291 -1.35 -12.56 -7.58
C ALA A 291 -0.71 -13.82 -7.00
N ARG A 292 -1.54 -14.74 -6.49
CA ARG A 292 -1.11 -16.03 -5.95
C ARG A 292 -0.60 -16.99 -7.02
N THR A 293 -1.15 -16.91 -8.24
CA THR A 293 -0.79 -17.81 -9.34
C THR A 293 0.01 -17.07 -10.42
N ARG A 294 0.93 -17.79 -11.08
CA ARG A 294 1.69 -17.28 -12.24
C ARG A 294 0.75 -16.91 -13.39
N ALA A 295 -0.31 -17.68 -13.60
CA ALA A 295 -1.30 -17.42 -14.66
C ALA A 295 -2.00 -16.08 -14.47
N THR A 296 -2.57 -15.83 -13.28
CA THR A 296 -3.21 -14.54 -12.94
C THR A 296 -2.22 -13.39 -13.07
N TYR A 297 -0.99 -13.55 -12.57
CA TYR A 297 0.04 -12.52 -12.69
C TYR A 297 0.34 -12.17 -14.16
N LEU A 298 0.57 -13.18 -15.00
CA LEU A 298 0.87 -12.98 -16.43
C LEU A 298 -0.31 -12.34 -17.16
N GLN A 299 -1.55 -12.71 -16.83
CA GLN A 299 -2.75 -12.09 -17.40
C GLN A 299 -2.80 -10.59 -17.05
N MET A 300 -2.58 -10.22 -15.79
CA MET A 300 -2.56 -8.81 -15.37
C MET A 300 -1.45 -8.01 -16.05
N VAL A 301 -0.26 -8.60 -16.20
CA VAL A 301 0.85 -7.99 -16.93
C VAL A 301 0.48 -7.77 -18.41
N ARG A 302 -0.14 -8.75 -19.07
CA ARG A 302 -0.61 -8.61 -20.45
C ARG A 302 -1.63 -7.48 -20.58
N THR A 303 -2.61 -7.43 -19.69
CA THR A 303 -3.64 -6.36 -19.65
C THR A 303 -3.01 -4.98 -19.46
N LEU A 304 -2.07 -4.83 -18.52
CA LEU A 304 -1.40 -3.54 -18.29
C LEU A 304 -0.53 -3.12 -19.49
N ARG A 305 0.22 -4.04 -20.09
CA ARG A 305 1.04 -3.75 -21.28
C ARG A 305 0.17 -3.36 -22.48
N ALA A 306 -0.97 -4.04 -22.68
CA ALA A 306 -1.92 -3.68 -23.74
C ALA A 306 -2.49 -2.28 -23.53
N PHE A 307 -2.90 -1.95 -22.30
CA PHE A 307 -3.32 -0.60 -21.93
C PHE A 307 -2.24 0.45 -22.19
N GLN A 308 -1.00 0.21 -21.76
CA GLN A 308 0.11 1.16 -21.93
C GLN A 308 0.45 1.41 -23.40
N ARG A 309 0.47 0.36 -24.23
CA ARG A 309 0.67 0.52 -25.68
C ARG A 309 -0.46 1.32 -26.33
N GLY A 310 -1.71 0.99 -26.00
CA GLY A 310 -2.89 1.71 -26.51
C GLY A 310 -2.89 3.18 -26.09
N TYR A 311 -2.55 3.45 -24.83
CA TYR A 311 -2.45 4.81 -24.29
C TYR A 311 -1.35 5.60 -24.99
N SER A 312 -0.17 4.99 -25.20
CA SER A 312 0.95 5.63 -25.89
C SER A 312 0.57 6.06 -27.29
N LYS A 313 -0.05 5.16 -28.07
CA LYS A 313 -0.52 5.43 -29.44
C LYS A 313 -1.57 6.56 -29.45
N ALA A 314 -2.55 6.51 -28.55
CA ALA A 314 -3.58 7.54 -28.46
C ALA A 314 -3.00 8.90 -28.06
N LEU A 315 -2.04 8.93 -27.13
CA LEU A 315 -1.38 10.17 -26.72
C LEU A 315 -0.56 10.79 -27.86
N ASP A 316 0.06 9.98 -28.70
CA ASP A 316 0.85 10.49 -29.84
C ASP A 316 -0.06 11.14 -30.89
N ALA A 317 -1.17 10.48 -31.24
CA ALA A 317 -2.19 11.06 -32.11
C ALA A 317 -2.79 12.34 -31.51
N TRP A 318 -3.09 12.33 -30.21
CA TRP A 318 -3.56 13.53 -29.50
C TRP A 318 -2.53 14.67 -29.62
N ARG A 319 -1.24 14.41 -29.39
CA ARG A 319 -0.19 15.42 -29.53
C ARG A 319 -0.04 15.93 -30.97
N ALA A 320 -0.31 15.09 -31.96
CA ALA A 320 -0.33 15.46 -33.37
C ALA A 320 -1.59 16.25 -33.79
N GLY A 321 -2.51 16.55 -32.87
CA GLY A 321 -3.69 17.37 -33.12
C GLY A 321 -4.99 16.59 -33.35
N VAL A 322 -4.96 15.25 -33.35
CA VAL A 322 -6.16 14.41 -33.48
C VAL A 322 -6.92 14.42 -32.14
N ARG A 323 -7.99 15.23 -32.04
CA ARG A 323 -8.74 15.44 -30.77
C ARG A 323 -9.87 14.46 -30.55
N ASP A 324 -10.30 13.73 -31.57
CA ASP A 324 -11.31 12.67 -31.52
C ASP A 324 -10.70 11.28 -31.26
N VAL A 325 -9.37 11.18 -31.10
CA VAL A 325 -8.70 9.91 -30.79
C VAL A 325 -9.22 9.31 -29.49
N VAL A 326 -9.60 8.03 -29.54
CA VAL A 326 -10.17 7.31 -28.41
C VAL A 326 -9.07 6.64 -27.59
N PHE A 327 -8.93 7.05 -26.33
CA PHE A 327 -8.01 6.44 -25.37
C PHE A 327 -8.52 5.08 -24.87
N PRO A 328 -7.64 4.16 -24.45
CA PRO A 328 -8.08 2.86 -23.91
C PRO A 328 -8.82 3.02 -22.59
N HIS A 329 -9.78 2.12 -22.34
CA HIS A 329 -10.51 2.05 -21.07
C HIS A 329 -9.56 1.99 -19.87
N GLY A 330 -9.89 2.78 -18.85
CA GLY A 330 -9.08 2.99 -17.65
C GLY A 330 -8.06 4.13 -17.76
N THR A 331 -8.13 4.94 -18.83
CA THR A 331 -7.40 6.20 -18.94
C THR A 331 -8.05 7.24 -18.03
N TYR A 332 -7.28 7.76 -17.06
CA TYR A 332 -7.79 8.75 -16.10
C TYR A 332 -7.44 10.20 -16.48
N TRP A 333 -6.14 10.52 -16.58
CA TRP A 333 -5.67 11.91 -16.70
C TRP A 333 -6.24 12.64 -17.92
N MET A 334 -6.21 11.99 -19.08
CA MET A 334 -6.72 12.57 -20.33
C MET A 334 -8.24 12.78 -20.30
N VAL A 335 -8.98 11.91 -19.63
CA VAL A 335 -10.43 12.05 -19.47
C VAL A 335 -10.75 13.21 -18.52
N VAL A 336 -10.09 13.25 -17.37
CA VAL A 336 -10.42 14.21 -16.30
C VAL A 336 -9.95 15.63 -16.62
N HIS A 337 -8.79 15.80 -17.26
CA HIS A 337 -8.17 17.11 -17.47
C HIS A 337 -8.23 17.62 -18.89
N HIS A 338 -8.48 16.74 -19.87
CA HIS A 338 -8.52 17.09 -21.28
C HIS A 338 -9.82 16.67 -21.98
N HIS A 339 -10.77 16.08 -21.25
CA HIS A 339 -12.05 15.61 -21.78
C HIS A 339 -11.91 14.67 -23.00
N ALA A 340 -10.79 13.93 -23.05
CA ALA A 340 -10.51 13.05 -24.19
C ALA A 340 -11.49 11.87 -24.24
N PRO A 341 -11.93 11.45 -25.44
CA PRO A 341 -12.76 10.26 -25.61
C PRO A 341 -12.06 9.01 -25.07
N VAL A 342 -12.81 8.08 -24.47
CA VAL A 342 -12.29 6.82 -23.92
C VAL A 342 -13.17 5.65 -24.32
N LYS A 343 -12.56 4.49 -24.58
CA LYS A 343 -13.30 3.26 -24.84
C LYS A 343 -14.20 2.91 -23.65
N PRO A 344 -15.42 2.41 -23.89
CA PRO A 344 -16.26 1.90 -22.81
C PRO A 344 -15.59 0.70 -22.12
N PRO A 345 -16.06 0.32 -20.92
CA PRO A 345 -15.66 -0.94 -20.30
C PRO A 345 -15.89 -2.09 -21.27
N LEU A 346 -14.97 -3.06 -21.30
CA LEU A 346 -15.26 -4.33 -21.98
C LEU A 346 -16.44 -4.98 -21.25
N ALA A 347 -17.42 -5.48 -21.99
CA ALA A 347 -18.51 -6.28 -21.42
C ALA A 347 -17.90 -7.43 -20.61
N ALA A 348 -18.45 -7.64 -19.40
CA ALA A 348 -17.93 -8.57 -18.40
C ALA A 348 -18.09 -10.03 -18.81
#